data_AF-A0A434NFK4-F1
#
_entry.id   AF-A0A434NFK4-F1
#
_cell.length_a   1.000
_cell.length_b   1.000
_cell.length_c   1.000
_cell.angle_alpha   90.00
_cell.angle_beta   90.00
_cell.angle_gamma   90.00
#
_symmetry.space_group_name_H-M   'P 1'
#
loop_
_entity.id
_entity.type
_entity.pdbx_description
1 polymer ?
#
loop_
_entity_poly.entity_id
_entity_poly.type
_entity_poly.pdbx_seq_one_letter_code
_entity_poly.pdbx_strand_id
1 'polypeptide(L)'
;MVLWHRLDGQTWWMLGVICLASFLGMEHAAFAANTKESAPEIGPTMRFVVVRSSAPGCEPTCPEWISAEGSIEAGTPALFKRTLKVLGGRKLPVVVDSPGGNVEAALALGRLIRKNKLDIAVGKTGLTGCQPDAKACK
;
A
#
# COMPACT_ATOMS: atom_id res chain seq x y z
N MET A 1 -29.16 31.34 58.70
CA MET A 1 -29.67 30.41 57.68
C MET A 1 -29.63 29.00 58.25
N VAL A 2 -30.76 28.31 58.20
CA VAL A 2 -31.04 27.06 58.91
C VAL A 2 -30.96 25.90 57.91
N LEU A 3 -30.34 24.79 58.34
CA LEU A 3 -30.70 23.38 58.09
C LEU A 3 -30.84 22.91 56.64
N TRP A 4 -30.12 21.84 56.28
CA TRP A 4 -30.73 20.57 55.83
C TRP A 4 -29.67 19.44 55.72
N HIS A 5 -29.87 18.41 56.55
CA HIS A 5 -29.77 16.95 56.29
C HIS A 5 -28.71 16.47 55.28
N ARG A 6 -27.62 15.80 55.67
CA ARG A 6 -27.54 14.36 56.08
C ARG A 6 -28.60 13.50 55.40
N LEU A 7 -28.25 12.86 54.28
CA LEU A 7 -28.75 11.57 53.76
C LEU A 7 -28.25 11.41 52.30
N ASP A 8 -27.27 10.53 52.04
CA ASP A 8 -27.19 9.75 50.79
C ASP A 8 -25.92 8.86 50.72
N GLY A 9 -25.57 8.20 51.84
CA GLY A 9 -24.47 7.23 51.90
C GLY A 9 -24.88 5.79 51.59
N GLN A 10 -26.17 5.50 51.38
CA GLN A 10 -26.72 4.14 51.44
C GLN A 10 -27.31 3.62 50.12
N THR A 11 -27.25 4.40 49.04
CA THR A 11 -27.79 4.02 47.73
C THR A 11 -26.69 3.68 46.70
N TRP A 12 -25.42 3.98 47.00
CA TRP A 12 -24.33 3.74 46.05
C TRP A 12 -23.74 2.32 46.10
N TRP A 13 -23.93 1.57 47.21
CA TRP A 13 -23.39 0.21 47.32
C TRP A 13 -24.24 -0.88 46.64
N MET A 14 -25.51 -0.61 46.33
CA MET A 14 -26.40 -1.63 45.74
C MET A 14 -26.40 -1.66 44.20
N LEU A 15 -25.77 -0.69 43.53
CA LEU A 15 -25.62 -0.69 42.06
C LEU A 15 -24.29 -1.30 41.58
N GLY A 16 -23.32 -1.54 42.48
CA GLY A 16 -22.01 -2.07 42.11
C GLY A 16 -21.91 -3.59 41.96
N VAL A 17 -22.86 -4.36 42.50
CA VAL A 17 -22.76 -5.84 42.57
C VAL A 17 -23.45 -6.54 41.39
N ILE A 18 -24.37 -5.88 40.68
CA ILE A 18 -25.20 -6.52 39.64
C ILE A 18 -24.47 -6.63 38.27
N CYS A 19 -23.39 -5.89 38.03
CA CYS A 19 -22.69 -5.93 36.72
C CYS A 19 -21.61 -7.02 36.58
N LEU A 20 -21.24 -7.71 37.66
CA LEU A 20 -20.12 -8.68 37.64
C LEU A 20 -20.52 -10.13 37.31
N ALA A 21 -21.82 -10.44 37.16
CA ALA A 21 -22.32 -11.81 37.04
C ALA A 21 -22.95 -12.19 35.67
N SER A 22 -22.71 -11.42 34.60
CA SER A 22 -23.36 -11.66 33.29
C SER A 22 -22.41 -12.01 32.12
N PHE A 23 -21.14 -12.35 32.39
CA PHE A 23 -20.14 -12.67 31.34
C PHE A 23 -19.77 -14.16 31.23
N LEU A 24 -20.65 -15.07 31.63
CA LEU A 24 -20.47 -16.51 31.46
C LEU A 24 -21.63 -17.08 30.66
N GLY A 25 -21.48 -17.09 29.33
CA GLY A 25 -22.35 -17.88 28.45
C GLY A 25 -22.60 -17.27 27.08
N MET A 26 -21.63 -17.38 26.16
CA MET A 26 -21.94 -17.78 24.79
C MET A 26 -20.68 -18.38 24.17
N GLU A 27 -20.75 -19.69 23.94
CA GLU A 27 -19.73 -20.50 23.31
C GLU A 27 -19.56 -20.14 21.82
N HIS A 28 -18.34 -20.41 21.37
CA HIS A 28 -17.78 -20.05 20.08
C HIS A 28 -18.35 -20.92 18.96
N ALA A 29 -19.16 -20.33 18.09
CA ALA A 29 -19.37 -20.86 16.74
C ALA A 29 -18.49 -20.07 15.76
N ALA A 30 -17.20 -20.39 15.72
CA ALA A 30 -16.33 -19.97 14.63
C ALA A 30 -16.58 -20.89 13.43
N PHE A 31 -17.60 -20.60 12.62
CA PHE A 31 -17.66 -21.16 11.27
C PHE A 31 -16.66 -20.39 10.40
N ALA A 32 -15.54 -21.05 10.10
CA ALA A 32 -14.54 -20.58 9.18
C ALA A 32 -15.17 -20.32 7.80
N ALA A 33 -15.30 -19.04 7.43
CA ALA A 33 -15.55 -18.65 6.06
C ALA A 33 -14.29 -18.97 5.25
N ASN A 34 -14.25 -20.15 4.61
CA ASN A 34 -13.27 -20.43 3.57
C ASN A 34 -13.73 -19.70 2.30
N THR A 35 -13.65 -18.37 2.32
CA THR A 35 -13.62 -17.60 1.09
C THR A 35 -12.25 -17.89 0.49
N LYS A 36 -12.21 -18.72 -0.55
CA LYS A 36 -11.13 -18.60 -1.52
C LYS A 36 -11.18 -17.15 -1.99
N GLU A 37 -10.32 -16.32 -1.41
CA GLU A 37 -10.02 -14.97 -1.87
C GLU A 37 -9.51 -15.16 -3.30
N SER A 38 -10.43 -15.14 -4.26
CA SER A 38 -10.07 -14.81 -5.64
C SER A 38 -9.41 -13.46 -5.51
N ALA A 39 -8.09 -13.42 -5.62
CA ALA A 39 -7.32 -12.18 -5.63
C ALA A 39 -8.12 -11.21 -6.50
N PRO A 40 -8.49 -10.02 -5.98
CA PRO A 40 -9.26 -9.10 -6.78
C PRO A 40 -8.48 -8.90 -8.09
N GLU A 41 -9.17 -8.70 -9.22
CA GLU A 41 -8.49 -8.20 -10.42
C GLU A 41 -8.10 -6.75 -10.16
N ILE A 42 -7.10 -6.62 -9.30
CA ILE A 42 -6.40 -5.40 -8.97
C ILE A 42 -5.62 -5.13 -10.26
N GLY A 43 -6.17 -4.37 -11.22
CA GLY A 43 -5.46 -3.76 -12.36
C GLY A 43 -4.55 -4.65 -13.26
N PRO A 44 -3.87 -4.03 -14.25
CA PRO A 44 -2.87 -4.72 -15.07
C PRO A 44 -1.61 -5.06 -14.27
N THR A 45 -0.88 -6.11 -14.64
CA THR A 45 0.40 -6.51 -14.04
C THR A 45 1.41 -5.36 -14.03
N MET A 46 2.16 -5.21 -12.92
CA MET A 46 3.13 -4.13 -12.79
C MET A 46 4.21 -4.17 -13.87
N ARG A 47 4.41 -3.04 -14.53
CA ARG A 47 5.46 -2.79 -15.53
C ARG A 47 6.44 -1.73 -15.04
N PHE A 48 7.65 -1.78 -15.58
CA PHE A 48 8.68 -0.78 -15.30
C PHE A 48 9.18 -0.17 -16.60
N VAL A 49 9.11 1.17 -16.69
CA VAL A 49 9.53 1.91 -17.88
C VAL A 49 10.36 3.10 -17.45
N VAL A 50 11.49 3.32 -18.12
CA VAL A 50 12.31 4.50 -17.90
C VAL A 50 11.75 5.64 -18.74
N VAL A 51 11.46 6.76 -18.10
CA VAL A 51 10.84 7.92 -18.73
C VAL A 51 11.64 9.18 -18.45
N ARG A 52 11.47 10.20 -19.30
CA ARG A 52 12.09 11.52 -19.18
C ARG A 52 10.98 12.58 -19.14
N SER A 53 11.13 13.59 -18.30
CA SER A 53 10.19 14.70 -18.23
C SER A 53 10.11 15.43 -19.57
N SER A 54 8.89 15.73 -20.01
CA SER A 54 8.62 16.63 -21.14
C SER A 54 8.19 18.03 -20.68
N ALA A 55 8.48 18.40 -19.42
CA ALA A 55 8.10 19.70 -18.89
C ALA A 55 8.81 20.85 -19.64
N PRO A 56 8.11 21.94 -20.00
CA PRO A 56 8.74 23.08 -20.65
C PRO A 56 9.90 23.65 -19.80
N GLY A 57 11.04 23.91 -20.44
CA GLY A 57 12.19 24.55 -19.78
C GLY A 57 13.16 23.63 -19.04
N CYS A 58 12.99 22.30 -19.09
CA CYS A 58 13.92 21.36 -18.44
C CYS A 58 15.15 21.00 -19.30
N GLU A 59 15.14 21.30 -20.60
CA GLU A 59 16.24 20.97 -21.52
C GLU A 59 17.48 21.84 -21.20
N PRO A 60 18.71 21.27 -21.18
CA PRO A 60 19.09 19.94 -21.66
C PRO A 60 18.99 18.78 -20.67
N THR A 61 18.69 19.07 -19.40
CA THR A 61 18.80 18.13 -18.28
C THR A 61 17.45 17.82 -17.66
N CYS A 62 16.53 17.30 -18.47
CA CYS A 62 15.22 16.91 -17.96
C CYS A 62 15.33 15.71 -17.00
N PRO A 63 14.58 15.72 -15.87
CA PRO A 63 14.57 14.59 -14.94
C PRO A 63 14.16 13.30 -15.62
N GLU A 64 14.79 12.19 -15.21
CA GLU A 64 14.44 10.83 -15.63
C GLU A 64 14.10 9.98 -14.41
N TRP A 65 13.16 9.05 -14.57
CA TRP A 65 12.74 8.15 -13.50
C TRP A 65 12.27 6.81 -14.06
N ILE A 66 12.16 5.82 -13.18
CA ILE A 66 11.51 4.53 -13.46
C ILE A 66 10.04 4.67 -13.06
N SER A 67 9.15 4.68 -14.03
CA SER A 67 7.71 4.51 -13.81
C SER A 67 7.41 3.06 -13.47
N ALA A 68 6.82 2.82 -12.30
CA ALA A 68 6.39 1.51 -11.81
C ALA A 68 4.85 1.51 -11.69
N GLU A 69 4.17 1.08 -12.74
CA GLU A 69 2.71 1.18 -12.86
C GLU A 69 2.06 -0.19 -12.89
N GLY A 70 0.98 -0.38 -12.14
CA GLY A 70 0.18 -1.60 -12.12
C GLY A 70 0.34 -2.42 -10.84
N SER A 71 -0.12 -3.65 -10.87
CA SER A 71 -0.31 -4.48 -9.68
C SER A 71 0.90 -5.34 -9.35
N ILE A 72 1.22 -5.40 -8.07
CA ILE A 72 2.39 -6.11 -7.58
C ILE A 72 2.06 -7.61 -7.53
N GLU A 73 2.71 -8.38 -8.40
CA GLU A 73 2.57 -9.82 -8.48
C GLU A 73 3.85 -10.52 -8.00
N ALA A 74 3.80 -11.84 -7.82
CA ALA A 74 4.95 -12.64 -7.41
C ALA A 74 6.20 -12.42 -8.30
N GLY A 75 6.00 -12.14 -9.59
CA GLY A 75 7.07 -11.87 -10.56
C GLY A 75 7.64 -10.45 -10.56
N THR A 76 6.96 -9.48 -9.94
CA THR A 76 7.33 -8.06 -9.98
C THR A 76 8.75 -7.78 -9.47
N PRO A 77 9.23 -8.37 -8.35
CA PRO A 77 10.60 -8.14 -7.88
C PRO A 77 11.67 -8.64 -8.86
N ALA A 78 11.40 -9.74 -9.57
CA ALA A 78 12.30 -10.26 -10.60
C ALA A 78 12.34 -9.36 -11.83
N LEU A 79 11.18 -8.83 -12.23
CA LEU A 79 11.09 -7.85 -13.32
C LEU A 79 11.87 -6.57 -12.98
N PHE A 80 11.69 -6.03 -11.76
CA PHE A 80 12.42 -4.84 -11.32
C PHE A 80 13.95 -5.04 -11.35
N LYS A 81 14.44 -6.20 -10.88
CA LYS A 81 15.87 -6.54 -10.97
C LYS A 81 16.39 -6.51 -12.42
N ARG A 82 15.60 -7.01 -13.38
CA ARG A 82 15.96 -6.97 -14.80
C ARG A 82 16.05 -5.54 -15.31
N THR A 83 15.09 -4.69 -14.96
CA THR A 83 15.11 -3.26 -15.31
C THR A 83 16.37 -2.56 -14.77
N LEU A 84 16.72 -2.79 -13.50
CA LEU A 84 17.93 -2.22 -12.92
C LEU A 84 19.22 -2.73 -13.59
N LYS A 85 19.24 -3.98 -14.04
CA LYS A 85 20.37 -4.53 -14.80
C LYS A 85 20.54 -3.82 -16.14
N VAL A 86 19.45 -3.53 -16.85
CA VAL A 86 19.47 -2.78 -18.12
C VAL A 86 19.98 -1.35 -17.92
N LEU A 87 19.67 -0.73 -16.78
CA LEU A 87 20.15 0.61 -16.44
C LEU A 87 21.67 0.71 -16.17
N GLY A 88 22.38 -0.42 -16.05
CA GLY A 88 23.85 -0.42 -15.97
C GLY A 88 24.43 0.37 -14.79
N GLY A 89 23.70 0.48 -13.69
CA GLY A 89 24.14 1.21 -12.49
C GLY A 89 23.68 2.67 -12.43
N ARG A 90 22.99 3.19 -13.47
CA ARG A 90 22.29 4.48 -13.38
C ARG A 90 21.24 4.43 -12.27
N LYS A 91 21.33 5.37 -11.32
CA LYS A 91 20.39 5.49 -10.22
C LYS A 91 19.29 6.48 -10.59
N LEU A 92 18.16 5.94 -11.03
CA LEU A 92 16.96 6.72 -11.29
C LEU A 92 15.98 6.54 -10.12
N PRO A 93 15.28 7.61 -9.69
CA PRO A 93 14.19 7.46 -8.73
C PRO A 93 13.09 6.57 -9.29
N VAL A 94 12.36 5.89 -8.40
CA VAL A 94 11.22 5.05 -8.77
C VAL A 94 9.93 5.80 -8.42
N VAL A 95 9.02 5.95 -9.38
CA VAL A 95 7.70 6.54 -9.17
C VAL A 95 6.66 5.44 -9.30
N VAL A 96 5.96 5.15 -8.20
CA VAL A 96 5.01 4.03 -8.11
C VAL A 96 3.57 4.53 -8.24
N ASP A 97 2.84 3.95 -9.20
CA ASP A 97 1.39 4.04 -9.33
C ASP A 97 0.83 2.61 -9.26
N SER A 98 0.46 2.17 -8.06
CA SER A 98 0.05 0.78 -7.85
C SER A 98 -1.19 0.69 -6.98
N PRO A 99 -2.19 -0.10 -7.40
CA PRO A 99 -3.34 -0.44 -6.56
C PRO A 99 -3.03 -1.49 -5.47
N GLY A 100 -1.78 -2.00 -5.39
CA GLY A 100 -1.37 -3.03 -4.43
C GLY A 100 -1.19 -4.41 -5.08
N GLY A 101 -1.44 -5.48 -4.32
CA GLY A 101 -1.33 -6.87 -4.78
C GLY A 101 -0.65 -7.79 -3.76
N ASN A 102 0.23 -8.67 -4.24
CA ASN A 102 0.96 -9.63 -3.43
C ASN A 102 1.90 -8.95 -2.42
N VAL A 103 1.62 -9.16 -1.14
CA VAL A 103 2.33 -8.52 -0.02
C VAL A 103 3.79 -8.96 0.08
N GLU A 104 4.10 -10.25 -0.11
CA GLU A 104 5.47 -10.76 -0.07
C GLU A 104 6.32 -10.14 -1.18
N ALA A 105 5.76 -10.05 -2.38
CA ALA A 105 6.38 -9.40 -3.52
C ALA A 105 6.57 -7.89 -3.28
N ALA A 106 5.61 -7.21 -2.68
CA ALA A 106 5.72 -5.80 -2.33
C ALA A 106 6.86 -5.55 -1.33
N LEU A 107 6.96 -6.38 -0.28
CA LEU A 107 8.07 -6.33 0.68
C LEU A 107 9.42 -6.62 0.01
N ALA A 108 9.47 -7.61 -0.88
CA ALA A 108 10.68 -7.93 -1.64
C ALA A 108 11.09 -6.77 -2.57
N LEU A 109 10.13 -6.13 -3.25
CA LEU A 109 10.35 -4.96 -4.08
C LEU A 109 10.91 -3.80 -3.25
N GLY A 110 10.30 -3.47 -2.11
CA GLY A 110 10.78 -2.43 -1.20
C GLY A 110 12.19 -2.70 -0.68
N ARG A 111 12.52 -3.95 -0.34
CA ARG A 111 13.88 -4.37 0.04
C ARG A 111 14.88 -4.17 -1.10
N LEU A 112 14.50 -4.45 -2.34
CA LEU A 112 15.36 -4.23 -3.51
C LEU A 112 15.63 -2.74 -3.75
N ILE A 113 14.60 -1.89 -3.65
CA ILE A 113 14.73 -0.44 -3.79
C ILE A 113 15.72 0.10 -2.73
N ARG A 114 15.54 -0.29 -1.47
CA ARG A 114 16.46 0.07 -0.37
C ARG A 114 17.88 -0.45 -0.61
N LYS A 115 18.04 -1.71 -1.00
CA LYS A 115 19.36 -2.33 -1.27
C LYS A 115 20.13 -1.59 -2.36
N ASN A 116 19.44 -1.09 -3.39
CA ASN A 116 20.05 -0.35 -4.49
C ASN A 116 20.19 1.16 -4.21
N LYS A 117 19.75 1.64 -3.04
CA LYS A 117 19.79 3.05 -2.63
C LYS A 117 19.11 3.97 -3.65
N LEU A 118 17.93 3.56 -4.10
CA LEU A 118 17.11 4.35 -5.04
C LEU A 118 16.10 5.17 -4.24
N ASP A 119 15.93 6.42 -4.63
CA ASP A 119 14.82 7.25 -4.14
C ASP A 119 13.49 6.72 -4.69
N ILE A 120 12.40 6.90 -3.93
CA ILE A 120 11.08 6.42 -4.31
C ILE A 120 10.00 7.45 -3.96
N ALA A 121 9.03 7.61 -4.85
CA ALA A 121 7.84 8.44 -4.66
C ALA A 121 6.58 7.70 -5.13
N VAL A 122 5.42 8.15 -4.66
CA VAL A 122 4.11 7.70 -5.15
C VAL A 122 3.58 8.76 -6.10
N GLY A 123 3.12 8.34 -7.28
CA GLY A 123 2.57 9.26 -8.27
C GLY A 123 2.34 8.60 -9.61
N LYS A 124 1.54 9.26 -10.46
CA LYS A 124 1.23 8.78 -11.81
C LYS A 124 2.19 9.37 -12.83
N THR A 125 2.65 8.55 -13.76
CA THR A 125 3.44 9.01 -14.91
C THR A 125 2.52 9.22 -16.10
N GLY A 126 2.33 10.48 -16.50
CA GLY A 126 1.64 10.81 -17.76
C GLY A 126 2.61 10.66 -18.93
N LEU A 127 2.33 9.72 -19.83
CA LEU A 127 3.11 9.54 -21.04
C LEU A 127 2.50 10.35 -22.18
N THR A 128 3.27 11.31 -22.70
CA THR A 128 2.92 12.07 -23.90
C THR A 128 3.45 11.32 -25.12
N GLY A 129 2.55 10.88 -25.99
CA GLY A 129 2.89 10.04 -27.15
C GLY A 129 2.53 8.57 -26.93
N CYS A 130 3.39 7.67 -27.38
CA CYS A 130 3.08 6.25 -27.36
C CYS A 130 3.14 5.65 -25.96
N GLN A 131 2.08 4.93 -25.61
CA GLN A 131 2.05 4.09 -24.44
C GLN A 131 2.91 2.83 -24.67
N PRO A 132 3.72 2.38 -23.69
CA PRO A 132 4.59 1.21 -23.79
C PRO A 132 3.87 -0.10 -24.17
N ASP A 133 2.57 -0.19 -23.90
CA ASP A 133 1.70 -1.32 -24.21
C ASP A 133 0.88 -1.14 -25.49
N ALA A 134 0.94 0.03 -26.13
CA ALA A 134 0.24 0.28 -27.38
C ALA A 134 0.89 -0.52 -28.52
N LYS A 135 0.22 -1.61 -28.94
CA LYS A 135 0.65 -2.46 -30.07
C LYS A 135 0.85 -1.71 -31.40
N ALA A 136 0.27 -0.53 -31.53
CA ALA A 136 0.34 0.31 -32.73
C ALA A 136 1.51 1.30 -32.74
N CYS A 137 2.33 1.33 -31.68
CA CYS A 137 3.54 2.16 -31.67
C CYS A 137 4.77 1.37 -32.12
N LYS A 138 5.46 1.86 -33.15
CA LYS A 138 6.73 1.33 -33.67
C LYS A 138 7.84 2.34 -33.45
#